data_AF-A0A940VRL9-F1
#
_entry.id   AF-A0A940VRL9-F1
#
_cell.length_a   1.000
_cell.length_b   1.000
_cell.length_c   1.000
_cell.angle_alpha   90.00
_cell.angle_beta   90.00
_cell.angle_gamma   90.00
#
_symmetry.space_group_name_H-M   'P 1'
#
loop_
_entity.id
_entity.type
_entity.pdbx_description
1 polymer ?
#
loop_
_entity_poly.entity_id
_entity_poly.type
_entity_poly.pdbx_seq_one_letter_code
_entity_poly.pdbx_strand_id
1 'polypeptide(L)'
;MKKRLRITIGVMLIVCFCSFQNVYAAESNWIWYYSSDYVSDFYNPESLNIVKDYNGNIDHVELCIKTTYSEAGKNNAINNHRLTEVPKINDLKFKLAQIYIYPSQGKILFQHEAFFDEGGRVLWSKESTVSDSFEFVPGSANERYYSIISDLAFHNSQQVYFLQWKENKDRWVGLTWYKNADGSESEVWFDKLSVTLNGDCVKVWKWGRTILDNEVIGNSYYLVEYDLSNKKSKPDIISSWTKDKGRFFQHDDNQPWNSIIIGSKDEYEFQTIKKYVDEHRAEIIENMHIK
;
A
#
# COMPACT_ATOMS: atom_id res chain seq x y z
N MET A 1 -29.73 -17.23 49.07
CA MET A 1 -28.41 -16.57 49.10
C MET A 1 -27.81 -16.59 47.70
N LYS A 2 -27.84 -15.44 47.02
CA LYS A 2 -27.14 -15.19 45.74
C LYS A 2 -25.71 -14.73 46.04
N LYS A 3 -24.82 -14.92 45.05
CA LYS A 3 -23.42 -14.46 44.92
C LYS A 3 -22.36 -15.48 45.36
N ARG A 4 -21.71 -16.08 44.36
CA ARG A 4 -20.25 -16.02 44.13
C ARG A 4 -19.90 -16.98 42.99
N LEU A 5 -20.21 -16.58 41.77
CA LEU A 5 -19.64 -17.15 40.56
C LEU A 5 -19.48 -15.97 39.59
N ARG A 6 -18.25 -15.48 39.44
CA ARG A 6 -17.75 -14.50 38.43
C ARG A 6 -16.50 -13.80 38.97
N ILE A 7 -15.37 -14.50 39.06
CA ILE A 7 -14.02 -13.87 38.99
C ILE A 7 -13.07 -14.93 38.41
N THR A 8 -13.23 -15.27 37.12
CA THR A 8 -12.23 -16.09 36.40
C THR A 8 -12.27 -15.85 34.89
N ILE A 9 -12.57 -14.61 34.46
CA ILE A 9 -12.45 -14.16 33.05
C ILE A 9 -11.88 -12.74 33.05
N GLY A 10 -10.79 -12.52 33.80
CA GLY A 10 -10.16 -11.20 33.93
C GLY A 10 -8.63 -11.22 33.94
N VAL A 11 -8.00 -12.40 33.87
CA VAL A 11 -6.54 -12.56 33.99
C VAL A 11 -5.91 -13.11 32.71
N MET A 12 -6.70 -13.53 31.72
CA MET A 12 -6.19 -14.09 30.45
C MET A 12 -6.19 -13.09 29.28
N LEU A 13 -6.59 -11.83 29.52
CA LEU A 13 -6.60 -10.74 28.52
C LEU A 13 -5.50 -9.70 28.77
N ILE A 14 -4.57 -9.98 29.70
CA ILE A 14 -3.41 -9.14 30.03
C ILE A 14 -2.09 -9.74 29.48
N VAL A 15 -2.12 -10.98 28.98
CA VAL A 15 -0.88 -11.71 28.61
C VAL A 15 -0.47 -11.53 27.14
N CYS A 16 -1.30 -10.97 26.26
CA CYS A 16 -0.86 -10.53 24.91
C CYS A 16 -0.34 -9.08 24.86
N PHE A 17 -0.44 -8.32 25.95
CA PHE A 17 0.04 -6.93 26.03
C PHE A 17 1.56 -6.81 26.29
N CYS A 18 2.30 -7.92 26.31
CA CYS A 18 3.72 -7.95 26.69
C CYS A 18 4.73 -7.83 25.52
N SER A 19 4.28 -7.69 24.27
CA SER A 19 5.20 -7.45 23.13
C SER A 19 5.46 -5.96 22.85
N PHE A 20 4.73 -5.05 23.51
CA PHE A 20 4.87 -3.59 23.35
C PHE A 20 4.98 -2.84 24.68
N GLN A 21 5.52 -3.45 25.75
CA GLN A 21 5.74 -2.69 26.99
C GLN A 21 6.94 -1.75 26.86
N ASN A 22 6.65 -0.44 26.86
CA ASN A 22 7.43 0.76 27.26
C ASN A 22 8.90 0.95 26.83
N VAL A 23 9.66 -0.11 26.57
CA VAL A 23 11.10 -0.09 26.30
C VAL A 23 11.39 0.01 24.79
N TYR A 24 10.57 -0.62 23.94
CA TYR A 24 10.78 -0.59 22.49
C TYR A 24 10.53 0.78 21.82
N ALA A 25 9.68 1.64 22.40
CA ALA A 25 9.30 2.91 21.77
C ALA A 25 10.42 3.98 21.81
N ALA A 26 11.32 3.90 22.80
CA ALA A 26 12.36 4.90 23.08
C ALA A 26 13.79 4.37 22.89
N GLU A 27 14.06 3.08 23.10
CA GLU A 27 15.44 2.52 23.09
C GLU A 27 15.80 1.73 21.82
N SER A 28 14.84 1.51 20.90
CA SER A 28 15.14 0.85 19.62
C SER A 28 15.98 1.75 18.72
N ASN A 29 16.88 1.16 17.91
CA ASN A 29 17.65 1.86 16.89
C ASN A 29 16.75 2.25 15.70
N TRP A 30 15.93 3.28 15.88
CA TRP A 30 15.04 3.81 14.85
C TRP A 30 15.86 4.52 13.76
N ILE A 31 15.81 3.98 12.54
CA ILE A 31 16.48 4.56 11.38
C ILE A 31 15.48 5.44 10.64
N TRP A 32 15.85 6.71 10.45
CA TRP A 32 15.08 7.67 9.66
C TRP A 32 15.09 7.29 8.17
N TYR A 33 13.96 7.48 7.48
CA TYR A 33 13.90 7.28 6.03
C TYR A 33 13.04 8.31 5.27
N TYR A 34 12.21 9.10 5.96
CA TYR A 34 11.37 10.09 5.30
C TYR A 34 10.95 11.21 6.25
N SER A 35 10.88 12.45 5.74
CA SER A 35 10.27 13.59 6.43
C SER A 35 9.49 14.46 5.46
N SER A 36 8.49 15.15 6.00
CA SER A 36 7.69 16.18 5.34
C SER A 36 7.28 17.24 6.37
N ASP A 37 6.54 18.27 5.95
CA ASP A 37 5.98 19.27 6.86
C ASP A 37 4.97 18.69 7.88
N TYR A 38 4.48 17.47 7.65
CA TYR A 38 3.47 16.82 8.48
C TYR A 38 4.05 15.72 9.36
N VAL A 39 4.96 14.92 8.84
CA VAL A 39 5.44 13.70 9.51
C VAL A 39 6.93 13.47 9.32
N SER A 40 7.55 12.77 10.26
CA SER A 40 8.83 12.07 10.05
C SER A 40 8.67 10.59 10.35
N ASP A 41 9.07 9.75 9.41
CA ASP A 41 8.93 8.31 9.48
C ASP A 41 10.29 7.65 9.69
N PHE A 42 10.28 6.62 10.54
CA PHE A 42 11.43 5.82 10.95
C PHE A 42 11.05 4.35 10.91
N TYR A 43 12.03 3.46 10.77
CA TYR A 43 11.83 2.02 10.87
C TYR A 43 12.81 1.39 11.86
N ASN A 44 12.46 0.23 12.42
CA ASN A 44 13.37 -0.55 13.27
C ASN A 44 13.95 -1.72 12.46
N PRO A 45 15.24 -1.71 12.08
CA PRO A 45 15.85 -2.80 11.31
C PRO A 45 15.78 -4.16 12.03
N GLU A 46 15.84 -4.16 13.36
CA GLU A 46 15.81 -5.40 14.16
C GLU A 46 14.42 -6.07 14.18
N SER A 47 13.39 -5.34 13.79
CA SER A 47 12.03 -5.87 13.67
C SER A 47 11.72 -6.50 12.32
N LEU A 48 12.67 -6.47 11.38
CA LEU A 48 12.49 -7.06 10.06
C LEU A 48 12.38 -8.58 10.18
N ASN A 49 11.24 -9.12 9.75
CA ASN A 49 11.02 -10.56 9.69
C ASN A 49 10.49 -10.96 8.31
N ILE A 50 11.08 -11.99 7.71
CA ILE A 50 10.61 -12.54 6.43
C ILE A 50 9.92 -13.87 6.71
N VAL A 51 8.60 -13.88 6.58
CA VAL A 51 7.77 -15.05 6.82
C VAL A 51 7.56 -15.81 5.51
N LYS A 52 7.76 -17.13 5.58
CA LYS A 52 7.62 -18.02 4.44
C LYS A 52 6.44 -18.98 4.62
N ASP A 53 5.80 -19.33 3.51
CA ASP A 53 4.79 -20.38 3.46
C ASP A 53 5.43 -21.78 3.60
N TYR A 54 4.59 -22.81 3.63
CA TYR A 54 5.05 -24.21 3.69
C TYR A 54 5.92 -24.63 2.50
N ASN A 55 5.76 -23.98 1.34
CA ASN A 55 6.50 -24.28 0.13
C ASN A 55 7.84 -23.53 0.07
N GLY A 56 8.12 -22.65 1.04
CA GLY A 56 9.32 -21.82 1.08
C GLY A 56 9.21 -20.50 0.32
N ASN A 57 8.05 -20.21 -0.28
CA ASN A 57 7.77 -18.91 -0.89
C ASN A 57 7.59 -17.87 0.22
N ILE A 58 7.84 -16.61 -0.11
CA ILE A 58 7.58 -15.52 0.83
C ILE A 58 6.07 -15.30 0.93
N ASP A 59 5.54 -15.47 2.14
CA ASP A 59 4.15 -15.18 2.46
C ASP A 59 4.01 -13.68 2.70
N HIS A 60 4.75 -13.16 3.68
CA HIS A 60 4.80 -11.74 3.97
C HIS A 60 6.11 -11.30 4.63
N VAL A 61 6.35 -9.99 4.62
CA VAL A 61 7.45 -9.33 5.32
C VAL A 61 6.88 -8.44 6.40
N GLU A 62 7.41 -8.54 7.62
CA GLU A 62 7.03 -7.72 8.76
C GLU A 62 8.07 -6.65 9.05
N LEU A 63 7.63 -5.44 9.39
CA LEU A 63 8.50 -4.38 9.90
C LEU A 63 7.75 -3.46 10.86
N CYS A 64 8.41 -3.06 11.95
CA CYS A 64 7.92 -1.99 12.81
C CYS A 64 8.40 -0.62 12.31
N ILE A 65 7.44 0.30 12.24
CA ILE A 65 7.69 1.71 11.91
C ILE A 65 7.30 2.62 13.08
N LYS A 66 7.88 3.81 13.08
CA LYS A 66 7.53 4.93 13.95
C LYS A 66 7.27 6.16 13.10
N THR A 67 6.16 6.83 13.35
CA THR A 67 5.83 8.11 12.73
C THR A 67 5.72 9.17 13.81
N THR A 68 6.48 10.26 13.70
CA THR A 68 6.30 11.46 14.52
C THR A 68 5.56 12.53 13.75
N TYR A 69 4.87 13.41 14.46
CA TYR A 69 3.96 14.38 13.85
C TYR A 69 4.36 15.83 14.15
N SER A 70 4.23 16.70 13.16
CA SER A 70 4.04 18.13 13.41
C SER A 70 2.62 18.40 13.92
N GLU A 71 2.32 19.62 14.37
CA GLU A 71 0.97 19.97 14.82
C GLU A 71 -0.08 19.78 13.70
N ALA A 72 0.26 20.16 12.46
CA ALA A 72 -0.60 19.95 11.30
C ALA A 72 -0.73 18.44 10.98
N GLY A 73 0.36 17.68 11.09
CA GLY A 73 0.34 16.23 10.90
C GLY A 73 -0.52 15.50 11.92
N LYS A 74 -0.47 15.94 13.18
CA LYS A 74 -1.28 15.42 14.28
C LYS A 74 -2.77 15.57 13.97
N ASN A 75 -3.19 16.77 13.57
CA ASN A 75 -4.58 17.03 13.20
C ASN A 75 -5.04 16.17 12.01
N ASN A 76 -4.18 16.01 11.00
CA ASN A 76 -4.47 15.12 9.87
C ASN A 76 -4.62 13.66 10.31
N ALA A 77 -3.74 13.16 11.19
CA ALA A 77 -3.83 11.80 11.71
C ALA A 77 -5.12 11.57 12.51
N ILE A 78 -5.46 12.49 13.42
CA ILE A 78 -6.70 12.43 14.22
C ILE A 78 -7.93 12.37 13.31
N ASN A 79 -7.97 13.21 12.27
CA ASN A 79 -9.09 13.26 11.32
C ASN A 79 -9.18 11.99 10.47
N ASN A 80 -8.05 11.52 9.91
CA ASN A 80 -8.02 10.33 9.06
C ASN A 80 -8.46 9.07 9.81
N HIS A 81 -8.09 8.94 11.09
CA HIS A 81 -8.48 7.82 11.93
C HIS A 81 -9.83 8.06 12.67
N ARG A 82 -10.48 9.20 12.47
CA ARG A 82 -11.75 9.59 13.12
C ARG A 82 -11.69 9.53 14.65
N LEU A 83 -10.59 10.03 15.22
CA LEU A 83 -10.27 9.88 16.65
C LEU A 83 -10.67 11.09 17.50
N THR A 84 -11.49 12.02 16.99
CA THR A 84 -11.85 13.27 17.68
C THR A 84 -12.51 13.06 19.04
N GLU A 85 -13.13 11.90 19.26
CA GLU A 85 -13.78 11.54 20.52
C GLU A 85 -12.85 10.78 21.49
N VAL A 86 -11.65 10.39 21.05
CA VAL A 86 -10.70 9.67 21.90
C VAL A 86 -10.14 10.62 22.97
N PRO A 87 -10.24 10.27 24.26
CA PRO A 87 -9.72 11.11 25.33
C PRO A 87 -8.22 11.38 25.16
N LYS A 88 -7.82 12.64 25.37
CA LYS A 88 -6.41 13.08 25.32
C LYS A 88 -5.72 12.85 23.97
N ILE A 89 -6.46 12.61 22.89
CA ILE A 89 -5.84 12.39 21.58
C ILE A 89 -4.99 13.59 21.09
N ASN A 90 -5.29 14.80 21.58
CA ASN A 90 -4.49 16.01 21.30
C ASN A 90 -3.07 15.95 21.87
N ASP A 91 -2.80 15.03 22.80
CA ASP A 91 -1.47 14.76 23.36
C ASP A 91 -0.62 13.86 22.45
N LEU A 92 -1.16 13.42 21.29
CA LEU A 92 -0.46 12.60 20.30
C LEU A 92 0.89 13.19 19.91
N LYS A 93 1.95 12.39 20.06
CA LYS A 93 3.32 12.72 19.64
C LYS A 93 3.82 11.80 18.55
N PHE A 94 3.56 10.50 18.68
CA PHE A 94 4.02 9.52 17.71
C PHE A 94 3.08 8.34 17.59
N LYS A 95 3.18 7.65 16.47
CA LYS A 95 2.56 6.35 16.19
C LYS A 95 3.65 5.30 16.10
N LEU A 96 3.38 4.11 16.62
CA LEU A 96 4.09 2.88 16.25
C LEU A 96 3.14 1.99 15.46
N ALA A 97 3.65 1.32 14.44
CA ALA A 97 2.88 0.32 13.71
C ALA A 97 3.74 -0.87 13.31
N GLN A 98 3.15 -2.06 13.37
CA GLN A 98 3.69 -3.27 12.74
C GLN A 98 2.99 -3.43 11.39
N ILE A 99 3.79 -3.37 10.32
CA ILE A 99 3.31 -3.44 8.93
C ILE A 99 3.71 -4.78 8.34
N TYR A 100 2.74 -5.43 7.69
CA TYR A 100 2.97 -6.60 6.86
C TYR A 100 2.84 -6.20 5.39
N ILE A 101 3.81 -6.61 4.58
CA ILE A 101 3.73 -6.56 3.12
C ILE A 101 3.54 -7.97 2.61
N TYR A 102 2.62 -8.14 1.66
CA TYR A 102 2.44 -9.36 0.89
C TYR A 102 2.96 -9.11 -0.54
N PRO A 103 4.26 -9.36 -0.83
CA PRO A 103 4.87 -8.91 -2.09
C PRO A 103 4.26 -9.56 -3.32
N SER A 104 3.91 -10.85 -3.22
CA SER A 104 3.23 -11.60 -4.29
C SER A 104 1.83 -11.09 -4.60
N GLN A 105 1.21 -10.35 -3.68
CA GLN A 105 -0.15 -9.83 -3.82
C GLN A 105 -0.21 -8.33 -4.10
N GLY A 106 0.87 -7.58 -3.85
CA GLY A 106 0.86 -6.11 -3.90
C GLY A 106 0.13 -5.46 -2.73
N LYS A 107 -0.02 -6.16 -1.60
CA LYS A 107 -0.83 -5.69 -0.47
C LYS A 107 -0.01 -5.26 0.74
N ILE A 108 -0.57 -4.31 1.48
CA ILE A 108 -0.12 -3.83 2.79
C ILE A 108 -1.19 -4.12 3.84
N LEU A 109 -0.74 -4.47 5.03
CA LEU A 109 -1.57 -4.56 6.23
C LEU A 109 -0.89 -3.86 7.39
N PHE A 110 -1.60 -2.93 8.02
CA PHE A 110 -1.23 -2.39 9.32
C PHE A 110 -1.76 -3.32 10.41
N GLN A 111 -1.00 -4.38 10.70
CA GLN A 111 -1.41 -5.47 11.60
C GLN A 111 -1.72 -4.94 13.00
N HIS A 112 -0.88 -4.04 13.49
CA HIS A 112 -1.09 -3.33 14.74
C HIS A 112 -0.66 -1.87 14.58
N GLU A 113 -1.48 -0.96 15.07
CA GLU A 113 -1.17 0.47 15.15
C GLU A 113 -1.48 0.98 16.55
N ALA A 114 -0.59 1.79 17.12
CA ALA A 114 -0.81 2.44 18.41
C ALA A 114 -0.28 3.88 18.39
N PHE A 115 -1.08 4.79 18.94
CA PHE A 115 -0.81 6.21 19.07
C PHE A 115 -0.39 6.50 20.50
N PHE A 116 0.65 7.33 20.66
CA PHE A 116 1.29 7.57 21.95
C PHE A 116 1.45 9.05 22.24
N ASP A 117 1.38 9.40 23.53
CA ASP A 117 1.82 10.69 24.04
C ASP A 117 3.35 10.77 24.20
N GLU A 118 3.86 11.91 24.67
CA GLU A 118 5.30 12.14 24.89
C GLU A 118 5.91 11.21 25.93
N GLY A 119 5.11 10.79 26.91
CA GLY A 119 5.52 9.87 27.97
C GLY A 119 5.42 8.39 27.56
N GLY A 120 5.08 8.10 26.30
CA GLY A 120 4.93 6.73 25.80
C GLY A 120 3.64 6.05 26.27
N ARG A 121 2.64 6.80 26.74
CA ARG A 121 1.33 6.22 27.08
C ARG A 121 0.51 6.04 25.81
N VAL A 122 -0.12 4.88 25.69
CA VAL A 122 -1.05 4.59 24.59
C VAL A 122 -2.30 5.47 24.73
N LEU A 123 -2.58 6.26 23.70
CA LEU A 123 -3.78 7.07 23.55
C LEU A 123 -4.89 6.30 22.81
N TRP A 124 -4.49 5.51 21.82
CA TRP A 124 -5.37 4.71 20.99
C TRP A 124 -4.59 3.56 20.36
N SER A 125 -5.23 2.43 20.10
CA SER A 125 -4.65 1.36 19.30
C SER A 125 -5.71 0.63 18.49
N LYS A 126 -5.26 -0.03 17.44
CA LYS A 126 -6.05 -0.90 16.57
C LYS A 126 -5.22 -2.12 16.19
N GLU A 127 -5.86 -3.27 16.27
CA GLU A 127 -5.40 -4.49 15.62
C GLU A 127 -6.23 -4.72 14.36
N SER A 128 -5.58 -5.16 13.31
CA SER A 128 -6.21 -5.49 12.03
C SER A 128 -6.01 -6.97 11.72
N THR A 129 -6.78 -7.47 10.78
CA THR A 129 -6.72 -8.85 10.29
C THR A 129 -6.33 -8.85 8.82
N VAL A 130 -6.02 -10.02 8.27
CA VAL A 130 -5.65 -10.16 6.84
C VAL A 130 -6.74 -9.61 5.91
N SER A 131 -8.02 -9.66 6.30
CA SER A 131 -9.12 -9.06 5.53
C SER A 131 -9.11 -7.53 5.49
N ASP A 132 -8.36 -6.88 6.39
CA ASP A 132 -8.15 -5.43 6.38
C ASP A 132 -6.94 -5.02 5.52
N SER A 133 -6.25 -5.98 4.89
CA SER A 133 -5.18 -5.69 3.94
C SER A 133 -5.73 -4.97 2.72
N PHE A 134 -4.93 -4.09 2.15
CA PHE A 134 -5.30 -3.31 0.97
C PHE A 134 -4.14 -3.22 -0.01
N GLU A 135 -4.48 -3.08 -1.28
CA GLU A 135 -3.51 -2.90 -2.36
C GLU A 135 -2.77 -1.58 -2.18
N PHE A 136 -1.43 -1.58 -2.28
CA PHE A 136 -0.71 -0.30 -2.27
C PHE A 136 -1.03 0.45 -3.56
N VAL A 137 -1.28 1.76 -3.46
CA VAL A 137 -1.56 2.59 -4.63
C VAL A 137 -0.28 3.34 -5.02
N PRO A 138 0.20 3.26 -6.27
CA PRO A 138 1.33 4.05 -6.77
C PRO A 138 1.20 5.54 -6.45
N GLY A 139 2.29 6.15 -5.98
CA GLY A 139 2.32 7.56 -5.59
C GLY A 139 1.64 7.88 -4.24
N SER A 140 0.99 6.92 -3.60
CA SER A 140 0.39 7.13 -2.27
C SER A 140 1.44 7.22 -1.16
N ALA A 141 1.02 7.70 0.01
CA ALA A 141 1.87 7.62 1.21
C ALA A 141 2.18 6.16 1.58
N ASN A 142 1.25 5.24 1.32
CA ASN A 142 1.39 3.83 1.67
C ASN A 142 2.42 3.09 0.82
N GLU A 143 2.59 3.50 -0.44
CA GLU A 143 3.64 3.00 -1.31
C GLU A 143 5.04 3.18 -0.68
N ARG A 144 5.27 4.26 0.09
CA ARG A 144 6.59 4.44 0.74
C ARG A 144 6.91 3.30 1.70
N TYR A 145 5.91 2.81 2.45
CA TYR A 145 6.10 1.64 3.30
C TYR A 145 6.37 0.40 2.45
N TYR A 146 5.68 0.26 1.31
CA TYR A 146 5.92 -0.84 0.38
C TYR A 146 7.38 -0.90 -0.07
N SER A 147 7.87 0.23 -0.58
CA SER A 147 9.22 0.36 -1.12
C SER A 147 10.29 0.11 -0.06
N ILE A 148 10.20 0.75 1.11
CA ILE A 148 11.26 0.65 2.13
C ILE A 148 11.37 -0.76 2.71
N ILE A 149 10.25 -1.41 3.04
CA ILE A 149 10.25 -2.75 3.61
C ILE A 149 10.75 -3.77 2.58
N SER A 150 10.32 -3.63 1.31
CA SER A 150 10.79 -4.51 0.23
C SER A 150 12.29 -4.35 -0.02
N ASP A 151 12.80 -3.11 -0.05
CA ASP A 151 14.25 -2.85 -0.20
C ASP A 151 15.07 -3.44 0.96
N LEU A 152 14.56 -3.34 2.19
CA LEU A 152 15.21 -3.91 3.37
C LEU A 152 15.23 -5.44 3.33
N ALA A 153 14.13 -6.06 2.94
CA ALA A 153 14.00 -7.51 2.90
C ALA A 153 14.85 -8.15 1.80
N PHE A 154 15.00 -7.46 0.67
CA PHE A 154 15.40 -8.11 -0.57
C PHE A 154 16.62 -7.53 -1.27
N HIS A 155 16.93 -6.25 -1.01
CA HIS A 155 18.01 -5.55 -1.69
C HIS A 155 19.18 -5.27 -0.75
N ASN A 156 19.45 -6.16 0.21
CA ASN A 156 20.54 -6.04 1.19
C ASN A 156 20.54 -4.69 1.94
N SER A 157 19.35 -4.19 2.30
CA SER A 157 19.18 -2.86 2.91
C SER A 157 19.68 -1.68 2.06
N GLN A 158 19.86 -1.86 0.74
CA GLN A 158 19.96 -0.73 -0.17
C GLN A 158 18.56 -0.11 -0.29
N GLN A 159 18.19 0.72 0.68
CA GLN A 159 16.93 1.48 0.78
C GLN A 159 16.56 2.29 -0.47
N VAL A 160 17.44 2.30 -1.46
CA VAL A 160 17.45 3.23 -2.56
C VAL A 160 16.94 2.58 -3.84
N TYR A 161 16.71 1.26 -3.90
CA TYR A 161 16.31 0.62 -5.16
C TYR A 161 14.87 0.99 -5.54
N PHE A 162 13.86 0.58 -4.75
CA PHE A 162 12.49 0.98 -5.01
C PHE A 162 12.25 2.48 -4.84
N LEU A 163 12.99 3.16 -3.95
CA LEU A 163 12.92 4.62 -3.83
C LEU A 163 13.46 5.37 -5.07
N GLN A 164 14.61 4.95 -5.65
CA GLN A 164 15.09 5.55 -6.91
C GLN A 164 14.10 5.32 -8.05
N TRP A 165 13.54 4.12 -8.14
CA TRP A 165 12.54 3.81 -9.17
C TRP A 165 11.27 4.66 -9.02
N LYS A 166 10.85 4.96 -7.78
CA LYS A 166 9.74 5.89 -7.52
C LYS A 166 10.02 7.30 -8.06
N GLU A 167 11.26 7.77 -7.94
CA GLU A 167 11.68 9.11 -8.37
C GLU A 167 12.07 9.20 -9.85
N ASN A 168 12.26 8.06 -10.52
CA ASN A 168 12.65 8.01 -11.93
C ASN A 168 11.47 8.29 -12.88
N LYS A 169 11.70 9.15 -13.88
CA LYS A 169 10.72 9.49 -14.93
C LYS A 169 10.35 8.30 -15.82
N ASP A 170 11.19 7.28 -15.89
CA ASP A 170 10.98 6.07 -16.71
C ASP A 170 10.11 5.00 -16.04
N ARG A 171 9.48 5.32 -14.90
CA ARG A 171 8.58 4.44 -14.15
C ARG A 171 7.29 4.07 -14.90
N TRP A 172 6.76 5.02 -15.68
CA TRP A 172 5.47 4.89 -16.35
C TRP A 172 5.64 4.49 -17.80
N VAL A 173 4.96 3.43 -18.23
CA VAL A 173 4.91 3.03 -19.64
C VAL A 173 3.60 3.50 -20.25
N GLY A 174 3.68 4.28 -21.32
CA GLY A 174 2.52 4.74 -22.06
C GLY A 174 1.73 3.58 -22.65
N LEU A 175 0.44 3.54 -22.33
CA LEU A 175 -0.50 2.58 -22.90
C LEU A 175 -1.28 3.21 -24.04
N THR A 176 -2.03 4.29 -23.79
CA THR A 176 -2.91 4.86 -24.81
C THR A 176 -2.99 6.37 -24.71
N TRP A 177 -3.21 7.01 -25.86
CA TRP A 177 -3.50 8.42 -25.98
C TRP A 177 -4.61 8.60 -27.01
N TYR A 178 -5.63 9.39 -26.70
CA TYR A 178 -6.70 9.70 -27.63
C TYR A 178 -7.37 11.04 -27.30
N LYS A 179 -7.93 11.67 -28.34
CA LYS A 179 -8.73 12.88 -28.21
C LYS A 179 -10.22 12.54 -28.12
N ASN A 180 -10.89 13.03 -27.10
CA ASN A 180 -12.32 12.90 -26.88
C ASN A 180 -13.11 13.88 -27.77
N ALA A 181 -14.40 13.59 -27.95
CA ALA A 181 -15.29 14.41 -28.77
C ALA A 181 -15.50 15.83 -28.22
N ASP A 182 -15.34 16.02 -26.91
CA ASP A 182 -15.40 17.32 -26.23
C ASP A 182 -14.10 18.14 -26.36
N GLY A 183 -13.11 17.62 -27.10
CA GLY A 183 -11.82 18.26 -27.31
C GLY A 183 -10.78 17.94 -26.23
N SER A 184 -11.15 17.27 -25.13
CA SER A 184 -10.20 16.82 -24.11
C SER A 184 -9.32 15.68 -24.64
N GLU A 185 -8.14 15.52 -24.05
CA GLU A 185 -7.20 14.45 -24.34
C GLU A 185 -7.15 13.49 -23.16
N SER A 186 -7.18 12.19 -23.44
CA SER A 186 -7.07 11.13 -22.45
C SER A 186 -5.80 10.34 -22.68
N GLU A 187 -5.02 10.23 -21.62
CA GLU A 187 -3.74 9.54 -21.62
C GLU A 187 -3.77 8.46 -20.53
N VAL A 188 -3.25 7.27 -20.83
CA VAL A 188 -3.15 6.16 -19.88
C VAL A 188 -1.75 5.57 -19.90
N TRP A 189 -1.21 5.27 -18.73
CA TRP A 189 0.06 4.59 -18.51
C TRP A 189 -0.10 3.45 -17.50
N PHE A 190 0.86 2.52 -17.42
CA PHE A 190 0.98 1.62 -16.28
C PHE A 190 2.28 1.80 -15.51
N ASP A 191 2.24 1.42 -14.24
CA ASP A 191 3.37 1.50 -13.32
C ASP A 191 4.18 0.20 -13.33
N LYS A 192 5.44 0.28 -13.73
CA LYS A 192 6.37 -0.87 -13.75
C LYS A 192 6.58 -1.51 -12.38
N LEU A 193 6.52 -0.73 -11.29
CA LEU A 193 6.74 -1.22 -9.93
C LEU A 193 5.56 -2.01 -9.37
N SER A 194 4.37 -1.82 -9.94
CA SER A 194 3.15 -2.49 -9.50
C SER A 194 2.93 -3.87 -10.14
N VAL A 195 3.76 -4.24 -11.11
CA VAL A 195 3.53 -5.44 -11.92
C VAL A 195 3.76 -6.68 -11.06
N THR A 196 2.71 -7.45 -10.85
CA THR A 196 2.76 -8.74 -10.17
C THR A 196 2.27 -9.85 -11.09
N LEU A 197 2.81 -11.06 -10.93
CA LEU A 197 2.50 -12.24 -11.74
C LEU A 197 2.02 -13.39 -10.85
N ASN A 198 1.00 -14.07 -11.34
CA ASN A 198 0.58 -15.38 -10.86
C ASN A 198 0.40 -16.29 -12.09
N GLY A 199 1.45 -17.04 -12.45
CA GLY A 199 1.51 -17.79 -13.70
C GLY A 199 1.48 -16.87 -14.92
N ASP A 200 0.38 -16.95 -15.69
CA ASP A 200 0.10 -16.10 -16.86
C ASP A 200 -0.89 -14.97 -16.56
N CYS A 201 -1.35 -14.86 -15.31
CA CYS A 201 -2.10 -13.69 -14.87
C CYS A 201 -1.12 -12.60 -14.44
N VAL A 202 -1.29 -11.40 -14.98
CA VAL A 202 -0.54 -10.20 -14.58
C VAL A 202 -1.50 -9.19 -13.97
N LYS A 203 -1.13 -8.61 -12.84
CA LYS A 203 -1.84 -7.51 -12.20
C LYS A 203 -0.98 -6.25 -12.27
N VAL A 204 -1.58 -5.14 -12.70
CA VAL A 204 -0.88 -3.85 -12.86
C VAL A 204 -1.76 -2.69 -12.40
N TRP A 205 -1.12 -1.68 -11.81
CA TRP A 205 -1.73 -0.36 -11.67
C TRP A 205 -1.54 0.46 -12.94
N LYS A 206 -2.65 1.04 -13.41
CA LYS A 206 -2.68 2.05 -14.46
C LYS A 206 -2.97 3.42 -13.86
N TRP A 207 -2.44 4.44 -14.50
CA TRP A 207 -2.76 5.82 -14.23
C TRP A 207 -3.33 6.46 -15.50
N GLY A 208 -4.46 7.13 -15.39
CA GLY A 208 -5.11 7.86 -16.46
C GLY A 208 -5.24 9.34 -16.11
N ARG A 209 -5.05 10.20 -17.11
CA ARG A 209 -5.35 11.63 -17.00
C ARG A 209 -6.26 12.07 -18.12
N THR A 210 -7.14 13.01 -17.80
CA THR A 210 -7.93 13.75 -18.78
C THR A 210 -7.51 15.21 -18.73
N ILE A 211 -7.13 15.75 -19.89
CA ILE A 211 -6.57 17.08 -20.05
C ILE A 211 -7.49 17.88 -20.98
N LEU A 212 -7.86 19.08 -20.59
CA LEU A 212 -8.60 20.02 -21.44
C LEU A 212 -7.93 21.39 -21.31
N ASP A 213 -7.66 22.06 -22.43
CA ASP A 213 -7.01 23.38 -22.46
C ASP A 213 -5.70 23.45 -21.64
N ASN A 214 -4.87 22.40 -21.72
CA ASN A 214 -3.64 22.21 -20.95
C ASN A 214 -3.82 22.10 -19.42
N GLU A 215 -5.05 21.91 -18.93
CA GLU A 215 -5.35 21.67 -17.52
C GLU A 215 -5.76 20.22 -17.30
N VAL A 216 -5.25 19.57 -16.24
CA VAL A 216 -5.71 18.24 -15.83
C VAL A 216 -7.08 18.37 -15.15
N ILE A 217 -8.13 17.94 -15.84
CA ILE A 217 -9.52 17.98 -15.36
C ILE A 217 -9.99 16.65 -14.76
N GLY A 218 -9.22 15.58 -14.96
CA GLY A 218 -9.49 14.25 -14.43
C GLY A 218 -8.22 13.44 -14.21
N ASN A 219 -8.22 12.61 -13.17
CA ASN A 219 -7.12 11.74 -12.80
C ASN A 219 -7.69 10.43 -12.23
N SER A 220 -7.23 9.28 -12.71
CA SER A 220 -7.73 7.98 -12.27
C SER A 220 -6.61 6.96 -12.13
N TYR A 221 -6.67 6.13 -11.09
CA TYR A 221 -5.82 4.97 -10.90
C TYR A 221 -6.67 3.72 -11.02
N TYR A 222 -6.23 2.75 -11.81
CA TYR A 222 -6.94 1.50 -12.07
C TYR A 222 -6.05 0.32 -11.69
N LEU A 223 -6.50 -0.57 -10.82
CA LEU A 223 -5.91 -1.89 -10.71
C LEU A 223 -6.58 -2.80 -11.74
N VAL A 224 -5.79 -3.42 -12.61
CA VAL A 224 -6.31 -4.29 -13.67
C VAL A 224 -5.51 -5.59 -13.69
N GLU A 225 -6.23 -6.71 -13.70
CA GLU A 225 -5.67 -8.02 -13.96
C GLU A 225 -5.87 -8.40 -15.42
N TYR A 226 -4.88 -9.09 -15.99
CA TYR A 226 -4.90 -9.62 -17.35
C TYR A 226 -4.51 -11.08 -17.34
N ASP A 227 -5.28 -11.90 -18.03
CA ASP A 227 -4.93 -13.28 -18.36
C ASP A 227 -4.24 -13.26 -19.73
N LEU A 228 -2.92 -13.40 -19.72
CA LEU A 228 -2.09 -13.31 -20.92
C LEU A 228 -2.31 -14.47 -21.89
N SER A 229 -2.78 -15.61 -21.39
CA SER A 229 -3.01 -16.82 -22.17
C SER A 229 -4.39 -16.82 -22.83
N ASN A 230 -5.42 -16.33 -22.14
CA ASN A 230 -6.79 -16.31 -22.64
C ASN A 230 -7.22 -14.96 -23.22
N LYS A 231 -6.35 -13.94 -23.24
CA LYS A 231 -6.65 -12.57 -23.69
C LYS A 231 -7.88 -11.99 -22.99
N LYS A 232 -7.86 -12.02 -21.66
CA LYS A 232 -8.94 -11.45 -20.84
C LYS A 232 -8.40 -10.38 -19.92
N SER A 233 -9.26 -9.45 -19.52
CA SER A 233 -8.98 -8.45 -18.50
C SER A 233 -10.07 -8.40 -17.45
N LYS A 234 -9.69 -8.06 -16.22
CA LYS A 234 -10.59 -7.79 -15.10
C LYS A 234 -10.15 -6.49 -14.43
N PRO A 235 -10.90 -5.38 -14.59
CA PRO A 235 -10.69 -4.18 -13.77
C PRO A 235 -11.16 -4.46 -12.33
N ASP A 236 -10.45 -3.93 -11.34
CA ASP A 236 -10.69 -4.24 -9.93
C ASP A 236 -10.96 -2.96 -9.11
N ILE A 237 -9.93 -2.11 -8.99
CA ILE A 237 -9.97 -0.91 -8.13
C ILE A 237 -9.86 0.34 -8.98
N ILE A 238 -10.74 1.31 -8.74
CA ILE A 238 -10.69 2.63 -9.38
C ILE A 238 -10.67 3.71 -8.30
N SER A 239 -9.55 4.42 -8.16
CA SER A 239 -9.52 5.70 -7.45
C SER A 239 -9.53 6.81 -8.49
N SER A 240 -10.55 7.66 -8.47
CA SER A 240 -10.69 8.73 -9.46
C SER A 240 -10.89 10.08 -8.78
N TRP A 241 -10.41 11.11 -9.43
CA TRP A 241 -10.65 12.50 -9.11
C TRP A 241 -11.06 13.23 -10.38
N THR A 242 -12.09 14.05 -10.29
CA THR A 242 -12.40 15.04 -11.33
C THR A 242 -12.55 16.42 -10.72
N LYS A 243 -12.30 17.45 -11.53
CA LYS A 243 -12.41 18.84 -11.10
C LYS A 243 -13.79 19.16 -10.50
N ASP A 244 -14.86 18.60 -11.07
CA ASP A 244 -16.23 18.88 -10.65
C ASP A 244 -16.69 18.05 -9.44
N LYS A 245 -16.20 16.82 -9.27
CA LYS A 245 -16.71 15.87 -8.28
C LYS A 245 -15.78 15.61 -7.10
N GLY A 246 -14.54 16.09 -7.17
CA GLY A 246 -13.52 15.74 -6.20
C GLY A 246 -13.12 14.27 -6.30
N ARG A 247 -12.53 13.72 -5.23
CA ARG A 247 -12.03 12.34 -5.19
C ARG A 247 -13.15 11.37 -4.80
N PHE A 248 -13.24 10.27 -5.53
CA PHE A 248 -14.12 9.14 -5.25
C PHE A 248 -13.40 7.82 -5.48
N PHE A 249 -13.89 6.78 -4.82
CA PHE A 249 -13.37 5.42 -4.92
C PHE A 249 -14.50 4.51 -5.39
N GLN A 250 -14.20 3.68 -6.36
CA GLN A 250 -15.05 2.60 -6.80
C GLN A 250 -14.22 1.31 -6.71
N HIS A 251 -14.64 0.42 -5.84
CA HIS A 251 -14.03 -0.88 -5.62
C HIS A 251 -15.06 -1.94 -5.96
N ASP A 252 -14.72 -2.86 -6.86
CA ASP A 252 -15.63 -3.97 -7.22
C ASP A 252 -14.85 -5.25 -7.50
N ASP A 253 -14.56 -6.00 -6.43
CA ASP A 253 -13.89 -7.31 -6.48
C ASP A 253 -14.63 -8.34 -7.35
N ASN A 254 -15.91 -8.11 -7.66
CA ASN A 254 -16.79 -9.05 -8.36
C ASN A 254 -16.92 -8.77 -9.87
N GLN A 255 -16.11 -7.86 -10.43
CA GLN A 255 -16.10 -7.64 -11.87
C GLN A 255 -15.76 -8.95 -12.61
N PRO A 256 -16.55 -9.34 -13.63
CA PRO A 256 -16.26 -10.53 -14.41
C PRO A 256 -15.02 -10.31 -15.28
N TRP A 257 -14.36 -11.41 -15.62
CA TRP A 257 -13.35 -11.40 -16.69
C TRP A 257 -14.00 -11.06 -18.03
N ASN A 258 -13.47 -10.06 -18.71
CA ASN A 258 -13.93 -9.62 -20.02
C ASN A 258 -12.95 -10.09 -21.10
N SER A 259 -13.48 -10.64 -22.19
CA SER A 259 -12.65 -10.96 -23.36
C SER A 259 -12.18 -9.68 -24.05
N ILE A 260 -10.90 -9.64 -24.39
CA ILE A 260 -10.30 -8.50 -25.09
C ILE A 260 -10.65 -8.59 -26.56
N ILE A 261 -11.29 -7.53 -27.08
CA ILE A 261 -11.76 -7.46 -28.46
C ILE A 261 -10.60 -7.08 -29.39
N ILE A 262 -10.45 -7.80 -30.50
CA ILE A 262 -9.41 -7.50 -31.50
C ILE A 262 -9.63 -6.12 -32.13
N GLY A 263 -8.57 -5.34 -32.28
CA GLY A 263 -8.56 -3.97 -32.78
C GLY A 263 -9.02 -2.93 -31.77
N SER A 264 -9.39 -3.35 -30.55
CA SER A 264 -9.83 -2.42 -29.51
C SER A 264 -8.65 -1.74 -28.81
N LYS A 265 -8.96 -0.65 -28.12
CA LYS A 265 -8.03 0.02 -27.20
C LYS A 265 -7.42 -0.97 -26.20
N ASP A 266 -8.26 -1.82 -25.62
CA ASP A 266 -7.86 -2.80 -24.60
C ASP A 266 -6.89 -3.86 -25.15
N GLU A 267 -6.98 -4.19 -26.45
CA GLU A 267 -5.98 -5.05 -27.09
C GLU A 267 -4.62 -4.38 -27.15
N TYR A 268 -4.55 -3.11 -27.53
CA TYR A 268 -3.28 -2.37 -27.55
C TYR A 268 -2.64 -2.31 -26.16
N GLU A 269 -3.44 -2.00 -25.13
CA GLU A 269 -2.97 -2.00 -23.74
C GLU A 269 -2.44 -3.37 -23.32
N PHE A 270 -3.20 -4.42 -23.63
CA PHE A 270 -2.82 -5.80 -23.35
C PHE A 270 -1.52 -6.21 -24.03
N GLN A 271 -1.35 -5.90 -25.33
CA GLN A 271 -0.12 -6.25 -26.05
C GLN A 271 1.09 -5.52 -25.48
N THR A 272 0.92 -4.26 -25.06
CA THR A 272 1.99 -3.47 -24.44
C THR A 272 2.41 -4.08 -23.11
N ILE A 273 1.45 -4.44 -22.26
CA ILE A 273 1.72 -5.09 -20.95
C ILE A 273 2.32 -6.47 -21.16
N LYS A 274 1.76 -7.28 -22.08
CA LYS A 274 2.28 -8.60 -22.39
C LYS A 274 3.73 -8.53 -22.85
N LYS A 275 4.05 -7.59 -23.76
CA LYS A 275 5.42 -7.37 -24.23
C LYS A 275 6.35 -7.05 -23.06
N TYR A 276 5.96 -6.13 -22.18
CA TYR A 276 6.74 -5.79 -20.98
C TYR A 276 6.97 -7.01 -20.09
N VAL A 277 5.92 -7.80 -19.82
CA VAL A 277 6.04 -9.02 -19.01
C VAL A 277 6.97 -10.03 -19.68
N ASP A 278 6.86 -10.25 -20.99
CA ASP A 278 7.73 -11.19 -21.71
C ASP A 278 9.20 -10.74 -21.67
N GLU A 279 9.47 -9.44 -21.74
CA GLU A 279 10.82 -8.86 -21.70
C GLU A 279 11.42 -8.83 -20.28
N HIS A 280 10.59 -8.67 -19.25
CA HIS A 280 11.01 -8.43 -17.86
C HIS A 280 10.58 -9.52 -16.86
N ARG A 281 10.07 -10.67 -17.31
CA ARG A 281 9.49 -11.71 -16.42
C ARG A 281 10.41 -12.11 -15.26
N ALA A 282 11.70 -12.32 -15.54
CA ALA A 282 12.65 -12.73 -14.52
C ALA A 282 12.83 -11.65 -13.43
N GLU A 283 12.95 -10.39 -13.83
CA GLU A 283 13.04 -9.23 -12.92
C GLU A 283 11.76 -9.07 -12.10
N ILE A 284 10.59 -9.24 -12.72
CA ILE A 284 9.30 -9.16 -12.02
C ILE A 284 9.19 -10.27 -10.97
N ILE A 285 9.55 -11.51 -11.32
CA ILE A 285 9.55 -12.65 -10.38
C ILE A 285 10.56 -12.43 -9.26
N GLU A 286 11.75 -11.91 -9.58
CA GLU A 286 12.75 -11.55 -8.58
C GLU A 286 12.19 -10.52 -7.60
N ASN A 287 11.57 -9.43 -8.08
CA ASN A 287 10.96 -8.40 -7.25
C ASN A 287 9.77 -8.90 -6.39
N MET A 288 9.10 -9.98 -6.79
CA MET A 288 8.05 -10.63 -5.99
C MET A 288 8.58 -11.71 -5.03
N HIS A 289 9.85 -12.12 -5.18
CA HIS A 289 10.51 -13.18 -4.43
C HIS A 289 9.71 -14.49 -4.32
N ILE A 290 9.12 -14.91 -5.44
CA ILE A 290 8.69 -16.30 -5.62
C ILE A 290 9.97 -17.08 -5.99
N LYS A 291 10.59 -17.76 -5.01
CA LYS A 291 11.65 -18.73 -5.24
C LYS A 291 11.16 -20.12 -4.87
#